data_AF-A0A2G2CWV8-F1
#
_entry.id   AF-A0A2G2CWV8-F1
#
_cell.length_a   1.000
_cell.length_b   1.000
_cell.length_c   1.000
_cell.angle_alpha   90.00
_cell.angle_beta   90.00
_cell.angle_gamma   90.00
#
_symmetry.space_group_name_H-M   'P 1'
#
loop_
_entity.id
_entity.type
_entity.pdbx_description
1 polymer ?
#
loop_
_entity_poly.entity_id
_entity_poly.type
_entity_poly.pdbx_seq_one_letter_code
_entity_poly.pdbx_strand_id
1 'polypeptide(L)'
;MRKYTKYIALGIILSMVTLGFASKNNLGVNFLNIGWSSDAKEISQKEVQERVQEKVIDPITASLIVRNPHLFMTKCYSSVEASLDDRGGDLENRKFYENQTIIGSVKLIDCGSVDVICKYQLSLNSNDVKVRESYLKPWITLDEFIKQIETVEEVHE
;
A
#
# COMPACT_ATOMS: atom_id res chain seq x y z
N MET A 1 -20.92 -15.17 -54.77
CA MET A 1 -20.04 -14.94 -53.60
C MET A 1 -20.40 -13.66 -52.82
N ARG A 2 -21.67 -13.43 -52.47
CA ARG A 2 -22.13 -12.18 -51.80
C ARG A 2 -22.77 -12.39 -50.42
N LYS A 3 -23.02 -13.66 -50.05
CA LYS A 3 -23.64 -14.05 -48.78
C LYS A 3 -22.60 -14.28 -47.68
N TYR A 4 -21.45 -14.88 -48.00
CA TYR A 4 -20.37 -15.16 -47.02
C TYR A 4 -19.66 -13.91 -46.49
N THR A 5 -19.59 -12.84 -47.29
CA THR A 5 -18.97 -11.56 -46.88
C THR A 5 -19.70 -10.89 -45.73
N LYS A 6 -21.04 -11.08 -45.64
CA LYS A 6 -21.86 -10.55 -44.53
C LYS A 6 -21.57 -11.26 -43.21
N TYR A 7 -21.32 -12.57 -43.25
CA TYR A 7 -21.01 -13.36 -42.05
C TYR A 7 -19.58 -13.10 -41.53
N ILE A 8 -18.63 -12.86 -42.43
CA ILE A 8 -17.25 -12.49 -42.04
C ILE A 8 -17.22 -11.12 -41.35
N ALA A 9 -17.95 -10.13 -41.87
CA ALA A 9 -18.06 -8.82 -41.24
C ALA A 9 -18.73 -8.88 -39.85
N LEU A 10 -19.76 -9.72 -39.69
CA LEU A 10 -20.44 -9.94 -38.41
C LEU A 10 -19.52 -10.62 -37.38
N GLY A 11 -18.68 -11.56 -37.81
CA GLY A 11 -17.69 -12.21 -36.95
C GLY A 11 -16.61 -11.25 -36.44
N ILE A 12 -16.13 -10.33 -37.29
CA ILE A 12 -15.14 -9.33 -36.91
C ILE A 12 -15.73 -8.35 -35.88
N ILE A 13 -16.95 -7.85 -36.11
CA ILE A 13 -17.63 -6.94 -35.18
C ILE A 13 -17.89 -7.63 -33.83
N LEU A 14 -18.33 -8.90 -33.84
CA LEU A 14 -18.53 -9.66 -32.61
C LEU A 14 -17.22 -9.87 -31.84
N SER A 15 -16.11 -10.14 -32.54
CA SER A 15 -14.79 -10.29 -31.91
C SER A 15 -14.28 -8.98 -31.27
N MET A 16 -14.53 -7.84 -31.91
CA MET A 16 -14.17 -6.51 -31.38
C MET A 16 -15.00 -6.15 -30.15
N VAL A 17 -16.28 -6.51 -30.11
CA VAL A 17 -17.12 -6.30 -28.92
C VAL A 17 -16.68 -7.20 -27.77
N THR A 18 -16.32 -8.46 -28.01
CA THR A 18 -15.82 -9.35 -26.94
C THR A 18 -14.44 -8.95 -26.41
N LEU A 19 -13.56 -8.43 -27.27
CA LEU A 19 -12.25 -7.89 -26.84
C LEU A 19 -12.40 -6.54 -26.10
N GLY A 20 -13.44 -5.76 -26.40
CA GLY A 20 -13.78 -4.53 -25.67
C GLY A 20 -14.22 -4.79 -24.22
N PHE A 21 -14.84 -5.94 -23.93
CA PHE A 21 -15.19 -6.36 -22.56
C PHE A 21 -14.07 -7.16 -21.86
N ALA A 22 -13.15 -7.76 -22.61
CA ALA A 22 -11.99 -8.47 -22.06
C ALA A 22 -10.80 -7.53 -21.75
N SER A 23 -10.80 -6.30 -22.26
CA SER A 23 -9.86 -5.27 -21.84
C SER A 23 -10.27 -4.66 -20.49
N LYS A 24 -10.18 -5.47 -19.43
CA LYS A 24 -9.90 -4.94 -18.09
C LYS A 24 -8.53 -4.28 -18.15
N ASN A 25 -8.51 -3.01 -18.55
CA ASN A 25 -7.38 -2.14 -18.28
C ASN A 25 -7.15 -2.15 -16.76
N ASN A 26 -6.16 -2.93 -16.31
CA ASN A 26 -5.65 -2.95 -14.94
C ASN A 26 -4.99 -1.62 -14.51
N LEU A 27 -5.09 -0.57 -15.33
CA LEU A 27 -4.66 0.78 -15.03
C LEU A 27 -5.81 1.71 -14.63
N GLY A 28 -7.04 1.20 -14.49
CA GLY A 28 -8.23 2.04 -14.23
C GLY A 28 -9.10 1.65 -13.03
N VAL A 29 -8.71 0.66 -12.21
CA VAL A 29 -9.57 0.17 -11.13
C VAL A 29 -8.96 0.52 -9.78
N ASN A 30 -9.62 1.45 -9.08
CA ASN A 30 -9.40 1.96 -7.71
C ASN A 30 -8.75 3.33 -7.52
N PHE A 31 -8.78 4.25 -8.50
CA PHE A 31 -8.45 5.66 -8.21
C PHE A 31 -9.68 6.51 -7.79
N LEU A 32 -10.90 6.05 -8.10
CA LEU A 32 -12.14 6.84 -7.93
C LEU A 32 -13.17 6.22 -6.98
N ASN A 33 -12.77 5.33 -6.06
CA ASN A 33 -13.66 4.92 -4.97
C ASN A 33 -13.55 5.88 -3.78
N ILE A 34 -13.57 7.19 -4.07
CA ILE A 34 -13.84 8.18 -3.03
C ILE A 34 -15.35 8.16 -2.84
N GLY A 35 -15.82 7.26 -1.99
CA GLY A 35 -17.14 7.37 -1.39
C GLY A 35 -17.16 8.62 -0.53
N TRP A 36 -17.48 9.77 -1.14
CA TRP A 36 -17.90 10.96 -0.40
C TRP A 36 -19.27 10.67 0.20
N SER A 37 -19.31 9.80 1.21
CA SER A 37 -20.41 9.76 2.15
C SER A 37 -20.31 11.07 2.92
N SER A 38 -21.33 11.92 2.77
CA SER A 38 -21.48 13.19 3.50
C SER A 38 -21.54 13.01 5.02
N ASP A 39 -21.58 11.77 5.50
CA ASP A 39 -21.77 11.39 6.89
C ASP A 39 -20.52 10.74 7.50
N ALA A 40 -19.40 10.71 6.77
CA ALA A 40 -18.17 10.12 7.28
C ALA A 40 -17.60 10.97 8.42
N LYS A 41 -17.46 10.36 9.59
CA LYS A 41 -16.89 11.00 10.78
C LYS A 41 -15.45 11.44 10.50
N GLU A 42 -15.20 12.74 10.70
CA GLU A 42 -13.86 13.33 10.61
C GLU A 42 -13.01 12.78 11.77
N ILE A 43 -11.80 12.33 11.45
CA ILE A 43 -10.79 11.87 12.40
C ILE A 43 -9.70 12.92 12.52
N SER A 44 -9.18 13.12 13.74
CA SER A 44 -8.04 14.00 13.96
C SER A 44 -6.75 13.43 13.38
N GLN A 45 -5.83 14.29 12.94
CA GLN A 45 -4.49 13.86 12.49
C GLN A 45 -3.75 13.07 13.57
N LYS A 46 -3.90 13.46 14.85
CA LYS A 46 -3.31 12.77 16.00
C LYS A 46 -3.80 11.33 16.11
N GLU A 47 -5.10 11.10 15.95
CA GLU A 47 -5.67 9.76 15.96
C GLU A 47 -5.19 8.91 14.77
N VAL A 48 -5.00 9.53 13.59
CA VAL A 48 -4.39 8.83 12.44
C VAL A 48 -2.93 8.45 12.74
N GLN A 49 -2.16 9.35 13.34
CA GLN A 49 -0.78 9.09 13.74
C GLN A 49 -0.69 7.95 14.77
N GLU A 50 -1.55 7.97 15.79
CA GLU A 50 -1.65 6.90 16.80
C GLU A 50 -1.96 5.54 16.15
N ARG A 51 -2.94 5.49 15.24
CA ARG A 51 -3.28 4.26 14.52
C ARG A 51 -2.13 3.76 13.64
N VAL A 52 -1.42 4.65 12.95
CA VAL A 52 -0.24 4.26 12.15
C VAL A 52 0.87 3.75 13.05
N GLN A 53 1.11 4.39 14.19
CA GLN A 53 2.10 3.95 15.18
C GLN A 53 1.78 2.53 15.65
N GLU A 54 0.60 2.32 16.22
CA GLU A 54 0.19 1.06 16.84
C GLU A 54 0.04 -0.09 15.83
N LYS A 55 -0.50 0.20 14.63
CA LYS A 55 -0.86 -0.85 13.67
C LYS A 55 0.19 -1.10 12.61
N VAL A 56 1.14 -0.19 12.39
CA VAL A 56 2.14 -0.32 11.32
C VAL A 56 3.54 -0.25 11.88
N ILE A 57 3.89 0.83 12.59
CA ILE A 57 5.28 1.08 13.00
C ILE A 57 5.69 0.10 14.10
N ASP A 58 4.93 -0.01 15.18
CA ASP A 58 5.26 -0.87 16.33
C ASP A 58 5.49 -2.34 15.95
N PRO A 59 4.58 -3.01 15.21
CA PRO A 59 4.78 -4.40 14.85
C PRO A 59 5.96 -4.62 13.89
N ILE A 60 6.18 -3.72 12.93
CA ILE A 60 7.34 -3.81 12.03
C ILE A 60 8.64 -3.59 12.81
N THR A 61 8.66 -2.60 13.71
CA THR A 61 9.82 -2.29 14.55
C THR A 61 10.17 -3.46 15.45
N ALA A 62 9.17 -4.07 16.09
CA ALA A 62 9.36 -5.25 16.92
C ALA A 62 10.01 -6.40 16.13
N SER A 63 9.50 -6.72 14.94
CA SER A 63 10.08 -7.77 14.11
C SER A 63 11.50 -7.44 13.60
N LEU A 64 11.78 -6.17 13.28
CA LEU A 64 13.12 -5.74 12.90
C LEU A 64 14.12 -5.81 14.06
N ILE A 65 13.71 -5.48 15.28
CA ILE A 65 14.53 -5.61 16.49
C ILE A 65 14.86 -7.08 16.76
N VAL A 66 13.88 -7.98 16.64
CA VAL A 66 14.09 -9.42 16.81
C VAL A 66 15.09 -9.93 15.79
N ARG A 67 14.97 -9.48 14.54
CA ARG A 67 15.82 -9.96 13.46
C ARG A 67 17.22 -9.37 13.47
N ASN A 68 17.36 -8.08 13.71
CA ASN A 68 18.62 -7.34 13.61
C ASN A 68 18.85 -6.50 14.89
N PRO A 69 19.02 -7.13 16.07
CA PRO A 69 19.13 -6.40 17.34
C PRO A 69 20.31 -5.43 17.34
N HIS A 70 21.39 -5.76 16.61
CA HIS A 70 22.55 -4.90 16.48
C HIS A 70 22.23 -3.52 15.91
N LEU A 71 21.31 -3.40 14.93
CA LEU A 71 20.93 -2.11 14.35
C LEU A 71 20.36 -1.14 15.40
N PHE A 72 19.70 -1.66 16.43
CA PHE A 72 19.04 -0.89 17.47
C PHE A 72 19.85 -0.78 18.77
N MET A 73 21.02 -1.43 18.81
CA MET A 73 21.93 -1.44 19.97
C MET A 73 23.22 -0.65 19.73
N THR A 74 23.46 -0.15 18.51
CA THR A 74 24.68 0.61 18.21
C THR A 74 24.61 2.06 18.73
N LYS A 75 25.75 2.77 18.71
CA LYS A 75 25.84 4.19 19.10
C LYS A 75 25.15 5.12 18.11
N CYS A 76 24.96 4.69 16.86
CA CYS A 76 24.13 5.44 15.92
C CYS A 76 22.67 5.26 16.29
N TYR A 77 21.92 6.36 16.26
CA TYR A 77 20.48 6.30 16.47
C TYR A 77 19.84 5.71 15.22
N SER A 78 19.22 4.53 15.38
CA SER A 78 18.39 3.91 14.36
C SER A 78 16.92 4.04 14.73
N SER A 79 16.09 4.54 13.81
CA SER A 79 14.65 4.68 14.03
C SER A 79 13.84 4.13 12.86
N VAL A 80 12.62 3.67 13.16
CA VAL A 80 11.63 3.30 12.16
C VAL A 80 10.55 4.37 12.14
N GLU A 81 10.30 4.95 10.97
CA GLU A 81 9.36 6.07 10.80
C GLU A 81 8.37 5.77 9.68
N ALA A 82 7.13 6.24 9.83
CA ALA A 82 6.16 6.23 8.75
C ALA A 82 6.01 7.64 8.16
N SER A 83 5.95 7.71 6.84
CA SER A 83 5.57 8.92 6.11
C SER A 83 4.32 8.66 5.29
N LEU A 84 3.38 9.59 5.27
CA LEU A 84 2.23 9.51 4.37
C LEU A 84 2.70 9.85 2.95
N ASP A 85 2.23 9.10 1.96
CA ASP A 85 2.51 9.41 0.56
C ASP A 85 1.71 10.69 0.24
N ASP A 86 2.40 11.82 0.27
CA ASP A 86 1.83 13.12 -0.06
C ASP A 86 1.70 13.25 -1.58
N ARG A 87 0.47 13.49 -2.05
CA ARG A 87 0.16 13.78 -3.46
C ARG A 87 0.03 15.30 -3.69
N GLY A 88 0.78 16.10 -2.93
CA GLY A 88 0.93 17.54 -3.13
C GLY A 88 -0.01 18.41 -2.31
N GLY A 89 -0.37 17.99 -1.09
CA GLY A 89 -1.20 18.76 -0.18
C GLY A 89 -0.51 18.96 1.17
N ASP A 90 -0.59 20.17 1.68
CA ASP A 90 -0.13 20.50 3.03
C ASP A 90 -0.77 19.54 4.06
N LEU A 91 0.07 18.72 4.69
CA LEU A 91 -0.34 17.73 5.68
C LEU A 91 -1.01 18.40 6.89
N GLU A 92 -0.66 19.65 7.21
CA GLU A 92 -1.23 20.40 8.33
C GLU A 92 -2.71 20.74 8.13
N ASN A 93 -3.15 20.87 6.87
CA ASN A 93 -4.52 21.22 6.53
C ASN A 93 -5.35 20.02 6.02
N ARG A 94 -4.78 18.82 6.08
CA ARG A 94 -5.42 17.61 5.57
C ARG A 94 -6.47 17.10 6.55
N LYS A 95 -7.72 17.08 6.09
CA LYS A 95 -8.82 16.41 6.79
C LYS A 95 -8.76 14.90 6.58
N PHE A 96 -8.98 14.15 7.64
CA PHE A 96 -9.05 12.69 7.60
C PHE A 96 -10.47 12.24 7.96
N TYR A 97 -10.95 11.17 7.34
CA TYR A 97 -12.28 10.60 7.54
C TYR A 97 -12.18 9.11 7.92
N GLU A 98 -13.15 8.55 8.65
CA GLU A 98 -13.13 7.12 9.04
C GLU A 98 -13.16 6.17 7.83
N ASN A 99 -13.82 6.54 6.74
CA ASN A 99 -14.02 5.65 5.59
C ASN A 99 -12.88 5.65 4.55
N GLN A 100 -11.82 6.43 4.75
CA GLN A 100 -10.70 6.50 3.80
C GLN A 100 -9.62 5.45 4.13
N THR A 101 -8.88 5.11 3.08
CA THR A 101 -7.63 4.37 3.19
C THR A 101 -6.48 5.34 3.01
N ILE A 102 -5.55 5.36 3.98
CA ILE A 102 -4.31 6.12 3.88
C ILE A 102 -3.22 5.23 3.29
N ILE A 103 -2.32 5.86 2.53
CA ILE A 103 -1.16 5.19 1.92
C ILE A 103 0.08 5.92 2.38
N GLY A 104 1.11 5.18 2.70
CA GLY A 104 2.39 5.73 3.07
C GLY A 104 3.52 4.74 2.90
N SER A 105 4.67 5.12 3.43
CA SER A 105 5.91 4.36 3.38
C SER A 105 6.53 4.27 4.77
N VAL A 106 6.98 3.08 5.15
CA VAL A 106 7.78 2.82 6.35
C VAL A 106 9.25 2.89 5.97
N LYS A 107 10.03 3.63 6.74
CA LYS A 107 11.44 3.91 6.52
C LYS A 107 12.25 3.50 7.74
N LEU A 108 13.40 2.89 7.50
CA LEU A 108 14.46 2.74 8.48
C LEU A 108 15.43 3.90 8.30
N ILE A 109 15.73 4.61 9.38
CA ILE A 109 16.77 5.61 9.43
C ILE A 109 17.91 5.01 10.24
N ASP A 110 19.06 4.75 9.62
CA ASP A 110 20.26 4.19 10.28
C ASP A 110 21.48 5.08 10.02
N CYS A 111 22.06 5.63 11.09
CA CYS A 111 23.14 6.63 11.02
C CYS A 111 22.84 7.79 10.02
N GLY A 112 21.56 8.16 9.83
CA GLY A 112 21.13 9.19 8.87
C GLY A 112 20.92 8.71 7.42
N SER A 113 21.20 7.44 7.13
CA SER A 113 20.81 6.79 5.88
C SER A 113 19.33 6.40 5.96
N VAL A 114 18.57 6.66 4.90
CA VAL A 114 17.12 6.40 4.88
C VAL A 114 16.81 5.31 3.88
N ASP A 115 16.36 4.16 4.38
CA ASP A 115 15.96 3.02 3.60
C ASP A 115 14.45 2.79 3.69
N VAL A 116 13.78 2.63 2.54
CA VAL A 116 12.34 2.32 2.51
C VAL A 116 12.16 0.82 2.70
N ILE A 117 11.58 0.42 3.83
CA ILE A 117 11.29 -0.99 4.14
C ILE A 117 10.10 -1.48 3.32
N CYS A 118 9.00 -0.71 3.34
CA CYS A 118 7.78 -1.08 2.64
C CYS A 118 6.86 0.13 2.45
N LYS A 119 5.88 -0.03 1.56
CA LYS A 119 4.68 0.81 1.50
C LYS A 119 3.56 0.16 2.29
N TYR A 120 2.75 0.96 2.97
CA TYR A 120 1.57 0.50 3.70
C TYR A 120 0.29 1.14 3.16
N GLN A 121 -0.81 0.43 3.39
CA GLN A 121 -2.19 0.82 3.16
C GLN A 121 -2.96 0.54 4.45
N LEU A 122 -3.42 1.58 5.15
CA LEU A 122 -4.24 1.45 6.35
C LEU A 122 -5.65 1.92 6.04
N SER A 123 -6.63 1.01 6.19
CA SER A 123 -8.04 1.39 6.13
C SER A 123 -8.48 1.94 7.48
N LEU A 124 -8.90 3.21 7.55
CA LEU A 124 -9.28 3.82 8.84
C LEU A 124 -10.62 3.31 9.39
N ASN A 125 -11.41 2.60 8.58
CA ASN A 125 -12.69 2.05 9.02
C ASN A 125 -12.48 0.68 9.69
N SER A 126 -11.82 -0.24 8.99
CA SER A 126 -11.60 -1.60 9.49
C SER A 126 -10.33 -1.76 10.32
N ASN A 127 -9.43 -0.76 10.30
CA ASN A 127 -8.06 -0.86 10.81
C ASN A 127 -7.23 -1.97 10.14
N ASP A 128 -7.63 -2.41 8.94
CA ASP A 128 -6.85 -3.38 8.18
C ASP A 128 -5.60 -2.72 7.59
N VAL A 129 -4.47 -3.39 7.79
CA VAL A 129 -3.18 -2.99 7.23
C VAL A 129 -2.76 -3.97 6.14
N LYS A 130 -2.45 -3.41 4.97
CA LYS A 130 -1.77 -4.12 3.89
C LYS A 130 -0.43 -3.46 3.65
N VAL A 131 0.56 -4.25 3.27
CA VAL A 131 1.91 -3.78 3.00
C VAL A 131 2.45 -4.38 1.70
N ARG A 132 3.40 -3.69 1.09
CA ARG A 132 4.18 -4.20 -0.03
C ARG A 132 5.60 -3.68 0.07
N GLU A 133 6.56 -4.55 -0.19
CA GLU A 133 7.99 -4.20 -0.19
C GLU A 133 8.32 -3.26 -1.37
N SER A 134 7.86 -3.60 -2.58
CA SER A 134 8.12 -2.84 -3.79
C SER A 134 6.91 -2.79 -4.71
N TYR A 135 6.96 -1.96 -5.76
CA TYR A 135 5.90 -1.87 -6.77
C TYR A 135 5.70 -3.20 -7.54
N LEU A 136 6.73 -4.03 -7.62
CA LEU A 136 6.70 -5.31 -8.34
C LEU A 136 6.07 -6.44 -7.50
N LYS A 137 5.95 -6.25 -6.19
CA LYS A 137 5.37 -7.24 -5.27
C LYS A 137 3.89 -6.92 -5.03
N PRO A 138 3.04 -7.95 -4.88
CA PRO A 138 1.64 -7.74 -4.53
C PRO A 138 1.52 -7.17 -3.11
N TRP A 139 0.38 -6.54 -2.84
CA TRP A 139 0.00 -6.19 -1.47
C TRP A 139 -0.33 -7.46 -0.70
N ILE A 140 0.28 -7.60 0.48
CA ILE A 140 0.06 -8.70 1.42
C ILE A 140 -0.43 -8.16 2.76
N THR A 141 -0.92 -9.04 3.62
CA THR A 141 -1.28 -8.66 4.99
C THR A 141 -0.04 -8.31 5.81
N LEU A 142 -0.21 -7.51 6.86
CA LEU A 142 0.90 -7.18 7.76
C LEU A 142 1.53 -8.43 8.40
N ASP A 143 0.70 -9.38 8.83
CA ASP A 143 1.19 -10.62 9.45
C ASP A 143 2.03 -11.48 8.49
N GLU A 144 1.63 -11.55 7.22
CA GLU A 144 2.41 -12.24 6.18
C GLU A 144 3.76 -11.54 5.94
N PHE A 145 3.78 -10.21 5.97
CA PHE A 145 5.00 -9.44 5.80
C PHE A 145 5.95 -9.55 7.00
N ILE A 146 5.41 -9.52 8.22
CA ILE A 146 6.18 -9.76 9.45
C ILE A 146 6.86 -11.12 9.38
N LYS A 147 6.11 -12.16 9.00
CA LYS A 147 6.68 -13.48 8.76
C LYS A 147 7.79 -13.42 7.72
N GLN A 148 7.61 -12.72 6.60
CA GLN A 148 8.68 -12.58 5.60
C GLN A 148 9.92 -11.93 6.19
N ILE A 149 9.79 -10.83 6.95
CA ILE A 149 10.91 -10.20 7.65
C ILE A 149 11.61 -11.24 8.54
N GLU A 150 10.88 -11.96 9.37
CA GLU A 150 11.45 -12.92 10.32
C GLU A 150 12.06 -14.16 9.65
N THR A 151 11.59 -14.56 8.45
CA THR A 151 11.93 -15.85 7.82
C THR A 151 12.99 -15.76 6.70
N VAL A 152 13.48 -14.58 6.28
CA VAL A 152 14.58 -14.55 5.29
C VAL A 152 15.80 -15.27 5.89
N GLU A 153 16.20 -16.42 5.36
CA GLU A 153 17.47 -17.04 5.76
C GLU A 153 18.62 -16.13 5.31
N GLU A 154 19.64 -15.97 6.16
CA GLU A 154 20.88 -15.28 5.79
C GLU A 154 21.46 -15.93 4.53
N VAL A 155 21.24 -15.31 3.37
CA VAL A 155 22.07 -15.58 2.19
C VAL A 155 23.40 -14.90 2.47
N HIS A 156 24.24 -15.58 3.24
CA HIS A 156 25.66 -15.27 3.31
C HIS A 156 26.27 -15.54 1.94
N GLU A 157 26.48 -14.48 1.15
CA GLU A 157 27.51 -14.45 0.09
C GLU A 157 28.90 -14.19 0.68
#